data_AF-A0AA35T8V2-F1
#
_entry.id   AF-A0AA35T8V2-F1
#
_cell.length_a   1.000
_cell.length_b   1.000
_cell.length_c   1.000
_cell.angle_alpha   90.00
_cell.angle_beta   90.00
_cell.angle_gamma   90.00
#
_symmetry.space_group_name_H-M   'P 1'
#
loop_
_entity.id
_entity.type
_entity.pdbx_description
1 polymer ?
#
loop_
_entity_poly.entity_id
_entity_poly.type
_entity_poly.pdbx_seq_one_letter_code
_entity_poly.pdbx_strand_id
1 'polypeptide(L)'
;RGRQGEQGAQGLPVGGAVYTRWGNTTCPTGQGTQLVYSGRAGGTRYDHNGGAANHLCMPDDPDYLQYISGVTNKNFVAPVEYYFATMPSLSQSNHHNVPCAVCYVATRGSVLMVPAKTQCHAGWTREYYGYLMSNHYNNGGRTMYECVDKDPESVPGLNAESNPRSFFDVNEIYCNGFSCPPYDAEKELTCAVCTR
;
A
#
# COMPACT_ATOMS: atom_id res chain seq x y z
N ARG A 1 38.76 -9.05 44.35
CA ARG A 1 37.92 -8.42 43.29
C ARG A 1 37.68 -9.48 42.22
N GLY A 2 36.44 -9.98 42.10
CA GLY A 2 36.09 -11.02 41.11
C GLY A 2 36.06 -10.44 39.70
N ARG A 3 36.51 -11.23 38.71
CA ARG A 3 36.45 -10.86 37.28
C ARG A 3 34.99 -10.84 36.84
N GLN A 4 34.57 -9.80 36.13
CA GLN A 4 33.28 -9.75 35.44
C GLN A 4 33.21 -10.90 34.43
N GLY A 5 32.13 -11.67 34.47
CA GLY A 5 31.84 -12.70 33.48
C GLY A 5 31.55 -12.10 32.11
N GLU A 6 31.86 -12.85 31.06
CA GLU A 6 31.60 -12.46 29.67
C GLU A 6 30.11 -12.28 29.42
N GLN A 7 29.76 -11.24 28.64
CA GLN A 7 28.38 -11.02 28.21
C GLN A 7 27.95 -12.17 27.30
N GLY A 8 26.80 -12.78 27.60
CA GLY A 8 26.21 -13.83 26.77
C GLY A 8 25.85 -13.33 25.37
N ALA A 9 25.78 -14.26 24.41
CA ALA A 9 25.41 -13.97 23.03
C ALA A 9 24.09 -13.19 22.96
N GLN A 10 24.05 -12.14 22.14
CA GLN A 10 22.83 -11.37 21.87
C GLN A 10 21.77 -12.32 21.29
N GLY A 11 20.63 -12.44 21.97
CA GLY A 11 19.50 -13.24 21.47
C GLY A 11 19.01 -12.70 20.13
N LEU A 12 18.48 -13.59 19.29
CA LEU A 12 17.79 -13.20 18.06
C LEU A 12 16.70 -12.17 18.37
N PRO A 13 16.49 -11.13 17.54
CA PRO A 13 15.43 -10.16 17.74
C PRO A 13 14.09 -10.89 17.91
N VAL A 14 13.43 -10.72 19.06
CA VAL A 14 12.17 -11.42 19.40
C VAL A 14 10.95 -10.67 18.83
N GLY A 15 11.12 -9.90 17.75
CA GLY A 15 10.06 -9.11 17.14
C GLY A 15 10.45 -8.60 15.76
N GLY A 16 9.45 -8.23 14.97
CA GLY A 16 9.63 -7.69 13.64
C GLY A 16 8.31 -7.15 13.08
N ALA A 17 8.40 -6.29 12.08
CA ALA A 17 7.28 -5.59 11.47
C ALA A 17 7.15 -5.99 10.00
N VAL A 18 5.91 -6.23 9.55
CA VAL A 18 5.58 -6.46 8.15
C VAL A 18 4.70 -5.31 7.66
N TYR A 19 5.02 -4.76 6.50
CA TYR A 19 4.20 -3.75 5.83
C TYR A 19 4.21 -3.98 4.31
N THR A 20 3.20 -3.44 3.64
CA THR A 20 3.15 -3.45 2.17
C THR A 20 3.58 -2.08 1.64
N ARG A 21 4.46 -2.07 0.66
CA ARG A 21 4.80 -0.89 -0.15
C ARG A 21 3.98 -0.95 -1.44
N TRP A 22 2.95 -0.13 -1.52
CA TRP A 22 2.09 -0.04 -2.70
C TRP A 22 2.74 0.83 -3.78
N GLY A 23 2.67 0.38 -5.02
CA GLY A 23 3.22 1.05 -6.18
C GLY A 23 4.70 0.79 -6.43
N ASN A 24 5.29 -0.22 -5.80
CA ASN A 24 6.67 -0.61 -6.08
C ASN A 24 6.86 -2.12 -5.85
N THR A 25 7.72 -2.77 -6.64
CA THR A 25 8.05 -4.20 -6.51
C THR A 25 9.23 -4.50 -5.58
N THR A 26 9.88 -3.46 -5.06
CA THR A 26 11.06 -3.58 -4.18
C THR A 26 10.82 -2.94 -2.82
N CYS A 27 11.50 -3.45 -1.80
CA CYS A 27 11.54 -2.79 -0.49
C CYS A 27 12.60 -1.68 -0.44
N PRO A 28 12.44 -0.66 0.42
CA PRO A 28 13.46 0.36 0.64
C PRO A 28 14.83 -0.25 0.93
N THR A 29 15.88 0.29 0.30
CA THR A 29 17.24 -0.17 0.51
C THR A 29 17.85 0.50 1.75
N GLY A 30 18.54 -0.29 2.58
CA GLY A 30 19.06 0.16 3.88
C GLY A 30 18.06 -0.02 5.01
N GLN A 31 18.45 0.26 6.25
CA GLN A 31 17.61 0.15 7.46
C GLN A 31 17.21 -1.28 7.90
N GLY A 32 17.81 -2.34 7.33
CA GLY A 32 17.54 -3.73 7.73
C GLY A 32 16.19 -4.27 7.26
N THR A 33 15.63 -3.65 6.22
CA THR A 33 14.40 -4.08 5.55
C THR A 33 14.71 -5.18 4.52
N GLN A 34 13.85 -6.18 4.43
CA GLN A 34 13.96 -7.33 3.53
C GLN A 34 12.67 -7.49 2.72
N LEU A 35 12.80 -7.85 1.45
CA LEU A 35 11.66 -8.27 0.62
C LEU A 35 11.20 -9.65 1.07
N VAL A 36 9.92 -9.79 1.37
CA VAL A 36 9.27 -11.09 1.60
C VAL A 36 8.79 -11.64 0.25
N TYR A 37 7.97 -10.87 -0.46
CA TYR A 37 7.55 -11.16 -1.83
C TYR A 37 7.07 -9.89 -2.53
N SER A 38 7.01 -9.93 -3.85
CA SER A 38 6.40 -8.89 -4.69
C SER A 38 5.19 -9.43 -5.43
N GLY A 39 4.36 -8.53 -5.95
CA GLY A 39 3.22 -8.93 -6.76
C GLY A 39 2.40 -7.74 -7.24
N ARG A 40 1.09 -7.96 -7.37
CA ARG A 40 0.14 -6.96 -7.87
C ARG A 40 -0.99 -6.71 -6.87
N ALA A 41 -1.41 -5.46 -6.78
CA ALA A 41 -2.51 -5.08 -5.92
C ALA A 41 -3.83 -5.67 -6.43
N GLY A 42 -4.55 -6.32 -5.52
CA GLY A 42 -5.89 -6.86 -5.74
C GLY A 42 -6.90 -6.21 -4.79
N GLY A 43 -8.12 -6.00 -5.26
CA GLY A 43 -9.19 -5.38 -4.49
C GLY A 43 -10.58 -5.80 -4.96
N THR A 44 -11.60 -5.19 -4.37
CA THR A 44 -12.99 -5.40 -4.77
C THR A 44 -13.28 -4.63 -6.06
N ARG A 45 -13.97 -5.27 -7.00
CA ARG A 45 -14.37 -4.65 -8.26
C ARG A 45 -15.27 -3.43 -8.00
N TYR A 46 -15.03 -2.32 -8.70
CA TYR A 46 -15.61 -1.01 -8.40
C TYR A 46 -17.15 -0.92 -8.43
N ASP A 47 -17.81 -1.78 -9.21
CA ASP A 47 -19.26 -1.85 -9.39
C ASP A 47 -19.91 -3.02 -8.60
N HIS A 48 -19.15 -3.71 -7.74
CA HIS A 48 -19.66 -4.76 -6.88
C HIS A 48 -19.99 -4.20 -5.49
N ASN A 49 -21.21 -4.48 -5.02
CA ASN A 49 -21.67 -4.08 -3.68
C ASN A 49 -21.20 -5.04 -2.57
N GLY A 50 -20.75 -6.24 -2.95
CA GLY A 50 -20.09 -7.21 -2.06
C GLY A 50 -18.58 -7.22 -2.29
N GLY A 51 -17.82 -7.89 -1.43
CA GLY A 51 -16.37 -7.89 -1.52
C GLY A 51 -15.71 -7.74 -0.15
N ALA A 52 -14.41 -7.45 -0.17
CA ALA A 52 -13.63 -7.05 0.99
C ALA A 52 -13.23 -5.56 0.88
N ALA A 53 -13.08 -4.87 2.01
CA ALA A 53 -12.68 -3.46 2.02
C ALA A 53 -11.17 -3.27 1.85
N ASN A 54 -10.36 -4.27 2.20
CA ASN A 54 -8.91 -4.18 2.13
C ASN A 54 -8.38 -4.49 0.74
N HIS A 55 -7.21 -3.94 0.43
CA HIS A 55 -6.40 -4.39 -0.69
C HIS A 55 -5.53 -5.58 -0.27
N LEU A 56 -5.11 -6.36 -1.26
CA LEU A 56 -4.22 -7.50 -1.11
C LEU A 56 -3.01 -7.31 -2.01
N CYS A 57 -1.82 -7.64 -1.52
CA CYS A 57 -0.67 -7.81 -2.39
C CYS A 57 -0.67 -9.25 -2.90
N MET A 58 -1.17 -9.46 -4.11
CA MET A 58 -1.34 -10.79 -4.71
C MET A 58 0.01 -11.28 -5.24
N PRO A 59 0.54 -12.42 -4.78
CA PRO A 59 1.79 -12.98 -5.31
C PRO A 59 1.63 -13.37 -6.78
N ASP A 60 2.72 -13.32 -7.54
CA ASP A 60 2.72 -13.71 -8.96
C ASP A 60 2.74 -15.24 -9.16
N ASP A 61 2.97 -16.01 -8.08
CA ASP A 61 2.98 -17.47 -8.01
C ASP A 61 1.87 -18.02 -7.07
N PRO A 62 0.60 -17.98 -7.48
CA PRO A 62 -0.51 -18.42 -6.63
C PRO A 62 -0.63 -19.95 -6.54
N ASP A 63 -0.96 -20.44 -5.34
CA ASP A 63 -1.39 -21.81 -5.10
C ASP A 63 -2.92 -21.93 -5.10
N TYR A 64 -3.42 -23.09 -5.51
CA TYR A 64 -4.85 -23.41 -5.49
C TYR A 64 -5.11 -24.73 -4.76
N LEU A 65 -6.16 -24.77 -3.95
CA LEU A 65 -6.69 -26.01 -3.36
C LEU A 65 -7.65 -26.69 -4.37
N GLN A 66 -8.86 -27.04 -3.94
CA GLN A 66 -9.88 -27.56 -4.83
C GLN A 66 -10.52 -26.42 -5.65
N TYR A 67 -10.64 -26.60 -6.96
CA TYR A 67 -11.26 -25.63 -7.85
C TYR A 67 -12.14 -26.30 -8.90
N ILE A 68 -13.14 -25.56 -9.36
CA ILE A 68 -13.95 -25.92 -10.53
C ILE A 68 -13.66 -24.88 -11.60
N SER A 69 -13.05 -25.31 -12.69
CA SER A 69 -12.74 -24.42 -13.81
C SER A 69 -14.02 -23.96 -14.53
N GLY A 70 -14.04 -22.71 -14.99
CA GLY A 70 -15.11 -22.15 -15.81
C GLY A 70 -16.35 -21.63 -15.08
N VAL A 71 -16.38 -21.66 -13.74
CA VAL A 71 -17.50 -21.13 -12.93
C VAL A 71 -17.19 -19.70 -12.47
N THR A 72 -17.98 -18.71 -12.92
CA THR A 72 -17.72 -17.27 -12.72
C THR A 72 -18.75 -16.56 -11.81
N ASN A 73 -19.39 -17.28 -10.89
CA ASN A 73 -20.38 -16.71 -9.96
C ASN A 73 -19.85 -16.57 -8.52
N LYS A 74 -18.53 -16.44 -8.35
CA LYS A 74 -17.86 -16.30 -7.06
C LYS A 74 -17.59 -14.83 -6.76
N ASN A 75 -17.13 -14.54 -5.54
CA ASN A 75 -16.55 -13.24 -5.26
C ASN A 75 -15.22 -13.10 -6.02
N PHE A 76 -14.84 -11.87 -6.37
CA PHE A 76 -13.67 -11.60 -7.20
C PHE A 76 -12.64 -10.77 -6.45
N VAL A 77 -11.37 -11.06 -6.72
CA VAL A 77 -10.27 -10.12 -6.47
C VAL A 77 -9.90 -9.55 -7.83
N ALA A 78 -10.23 -8.28 -8.05
CA ALA A 78 -9.94 -7.54 -9.26
C ALA A 78 -8.56 -6.86 -9.16
N PRO A 79 -7.82 -6.70 -10.27
CA PRO A 79 -6.63 -5.84 -10.27
C PRO A 79 -6.98 -4.42 -9.82
N VAL A 80 -6.06 -3.80 -9.08
CA VAL A 80 -6.15 -2.37 -8.72
C VAL A 80 -5.34 -1.58 -9.75
N GLU A 81 -5.97 -0.55 -10.31
CA GLU A 81 -5.33 0.40 -11.23
C GLU A 81 -5.14 1.77 -10.58
N TYR A 82 -4.09 2.49 -11.00
CA TYR A 82 -3.97 3.89 -10.67
C TYR A 82 -5.03 4.72 -11.38
N TYR A 83 -5.62 5.67 -10.67
CA TYR A 83 -6.48 6.70 -11.21
C TYR A 83 -5.82 8.06 -10.98
N PHE A 84 -5.04 8.51 -11.98
CA PHE A 84 -4.25 9.74 -11.97
C PHE A 84 -4.75 10.77 -12.97
N ALA A 85 -6.05 10.76 -13.28
CA ALA A 85 -6.66 11.64 -14.27
C ALA A 85 -6.36 13.13 -14.03
N THR A 86 -6.15 13.54 -12.77
CA THR A 86 -5.89 14.92 -12.34
C THR A 86 -4.45 15.20 -11.92
N MET A 87 -3.53 14.22 -12.05
CA MET A 87 -2.14 14.33 -11.59
C MET A 87 -1.16 14.33 -12.77
N PRO A 88 -0.76 15.51 -13.32
CA PRO A 88 0.00 15.57 -14.57
C PRO A 88 1.33 14.82 -14.53
N SER A 89 2.06 14.89 -13.41
CA SER A 89 3.36 14.23 -13.22
C SER A 89 3.26 12.70 -13.14
N LEU A 90 2.08 12.16 -12.84
CA LEU A 90 1.82 10.73 -12.71
C LEU A 90 0.90 10.18 -13.81
N SER A 91 0.42 11.05 -14.72
CA SER A 91 -0.54 10.70 -15.77
C SER A 91 -0.10 9.54 -16.67
N GLN A 92 1.22 9.34 -16.85
CA GLN A 92 1.79 8.21 -17.58
C GLN A 92 1.45 6.84 -16.96
N SER A 93 1.20 6.81 -15.65
CA SER A 93 0.83 5.61 -14.89
C SER A 93 -0.68 5.43 -14.78
N ASN A 94 -1.49 6.36 -15.30
CA ASN A 94 -2.94 6.26 -15.24
C ASN A 94 -3.42 4.95 -15.91
N HIS A 95 -4.38 4.27 -15.30
CA HIS A 95 -4.89 2.95 -15.73
C HIS A 95 -3.85 1.83 -15.82
N HIS A 96 -2.67 1.99 -15.21
CA HIS A 96 -1.73 0.90 -15.05
C HIS A 96 -2.04 0.12 -13.76
N ASN A 97 -1.79 -1.18 -13.80
CA ASN A 97 -1.90 -2.04 -12.64
C ASN A 97 -0.86 -1.62 -11.59
N VAL A 98 -1.28 -1.62 -10.33
CA VAL A 98 -0.44 -1.20 -9.20
C VAL A 98 0.41 -2.38 -8.72
N PRO A 99 1.75 -2.35 -8.85
CA PRO A 99 2.60 -3.35 -8.23
C PRO A 99 2.65 -3.17 -6.71
N CYS A 100 3.10 -4.19 -6.00
CA CYS A 100 3.30 -4.13 -4.55
C CYS A 100 4.49 -4.98 -4.10
N ALA A 101 5.05 -4.62 -2.95
CA ALA A 101 6.09 -5.37 -2.26
C ALA A 101 5.72 -5.53 -0.79
N VAL A 102 5.74 -6.76 -0.29
CA VAL A 102 5.62 -7.03 1.15
C VAL A 102 7.00 -7.05 1.76
N CYS A 103 7.21 -6.17 2.73
CA CYS A 103 8.50 -5.89 3.35
C CYS A 103 8.50 -6.31 4.81
N TYR A 104 9.63 -6.85 5.25
CA TYR A 104 9.86 -7.25 6.63
C TYR A 104 11.05 -6.50 7.23
N VAL A 105 10.91 -6.10 8.49
CA VAL A 105 11.97 -5.46 9.27
C VAL A 105 12.15 -6.20 10.58
N ALA A 106 13.32 -6.78 10.79
CA ALA A 106 13.60 -7.59 11.98
C ALA A 106 13.93 -6.78 13.25
N THR A 107 14.28 -5.50 13.14
CA THR A 107 14.75 -4.70 14.29
C THR A 107 13.69 -3.78 14.87
N ARG A 108 12.51 -3.73 14.26
CA ARG A 108 11.41 -2.81 14.58
C ARG A 108 10.12 -3.60 14.59
N GLY A 109 9.29 -3.43 15.62
CA GLY A 109 8.11 -4.26 15.87
C GLY A 109 6.78 -3.58 15.55
N SER A 110 6.78 -2.27 15.31
CA SER A 110 5.57 -1.49 15.04
C SER A 110 5.58 -0.89 13.63
N VAL A 111 4.40 -0.79 13.02
CA VAL A 111 4.15 -0.09 11.75
C VAL A 111 3.09 0.99 11.97
N LEU A 112 3.28 2.15 11.34
CA LEU A 112 2.33 3.25 11.35
C LEU A 112 2.30 3.91 9.98
N MET A 113 1.11 4.13 9.42
CA MET A 113 0.92 5.05 8.30
C MET A 113 0.47 6.41 8.86
N VAL A 114 1.21 7.47 8.55
CA VAL A 114 0.90 8.84 8.94
C VAL A 114 0.30 9.56 7.73
N PRO A 115 -1.01 9.85 7.71
CA PRO A 115 -1.63 10.60 6.62
C PRO A 115 -1.24 12.08 6.67
N ALA A 116 -1.30 12.73 5.51
CA ALA A 116 -0.93 14.14 5.29
C ALA A 116 0.50 14.51 5.72
N LYS A 117 1.42 13.55 5.69
CA LYS A 117 2.84 13.76 6.02
C LYS A 117 3.71 13.01 5.03
N THR A 118 4.84 13.60 4.68
CA THR A 118 5.92 12.90 3.95
C THR A 118 7.02 12.40 4.89
N GLN A 119 6.94 12.71 6.18
CA GLN A 119 7.95 12.41 7.20
C GLN A 119 7.32 11.72 8.40
N CYS A 120 8.08 10.83 9.03
CA CYS A 120 7.67 10.18 10.27
C CYS A 120 7.88 11.09 11.49
N HIS A 121 7.17 10.80 12.57
CA HIS A 121 7.39 11.46 13.85
C HIS A 121 8.76 11.10 14.44
N ALA A 122 9.25 11.92 15.38
CA ALA A 122 10.53 11.66 16.04
C ALA A 122 10.58 10.25 16.67
N GLY A 123 11.69 9.55 16.45
CA GLY A 123 11.88 8.17 16.94
C GLY A 123 11.25 7.08 16.06
N TRP A 124 10.67 7.42 14.92
CA TRP A 124 10.20 6.48 13.91
C TRP A 124 11.09 6.52 12.66
N THR A 125 11.34 5.36 12.07
CA THR A 125 12.04 5.23 10.80
C THR A 125 11.04 5.32 9.66
N ARG A 126 11.30 6.18 8.67
CA ARG A 126 10.50 6.23 7.43
C ARG A 126 10.94 5.12 6.49
N GLU A 127 10.01 4.23 6.16
CA GLU A 127 10.23 3.19 5.16
C GLU A 127 9.97 3.75 3.76
N TYR A 128 8.80 4.36 3.53
CA TYR A 128 8.50 5.06 2.29
C TYR A 128 7.44 6.15 2.50
N TYR A 129 7.20 6.96 1.46
CA TYR A 129 6.16 7.98 1.47
C TYR A 129 5.62 8.21 0.06
N GLY A 130 4.46 8.84 -0.03
CA GLY A 130 3.85 9.23 -1.29
C GLY A 130 2.46 9.82 -1.08
N TYR A 131 1.47 9.34 -1.82
CA TYR A 131 0.11 9.87 -1.77
C TYR A 131 -0.84 8.92 -1.05
N LEU A 132 -1.73 9.50 -0.25
CA LEU A 132 -2.82 8.78 0.38
C LEU A 132 -3.87 8.50 -0.69
N MET A 133 -4.16 7.22 -0.91
CA MET A 133 -5.09 6.79 -1.94
C MET A 133 -6.13 5.81 -1.40
N SER A 134 -7.32 5.84 -2.00
CA SER A 134 -8.41 4.89 -1.77
C SER A 134 -9.19 4.71 -3.06
N ASN A 135 -10.33 4.02 -3.04
CA ASN A 135 -11.20 3.96 -4.21
C ASN A 135 -11.76 5.36 -4.55
N HIS A 136 -12.07 5.58 -5.82
CA HIS A 136 -12.70 6.81 -6.31
C HIS A 136 -14.08 7.02 -5.66
N TYR A 137 -14.39 8.25 -5.30
CA TYR A 137 -15.57 8.61 -4.48
C TYR A 137 -16.92 8.18 -5.08
N ASN A 138 -17.00 8.04 -6.40
CA ASN A 138 -18.22 7.68 -7.14
C ASN A 138 -18.38 6.16 -7.37
N ASN A 139 -17.51 5.33 -6.79
CA ASN A 139 -17.60 3.87 -6.90
C ASN A 139 -18.40 3.27 -5.74
N GLY A 140 -19.10 2.16 -6.00
CA GLY A 140 -20.04 1.55 -5.04
C GLY A 140 -19.40 0.90 -3.82
N GLY A 141 -18.13 0.49 -3.92
CA GLY A 141 -17.37 -0.17 -2.86
C GLY A 141 -16.39 0.76 -2.14
N ARG A 142 -16.45 0.82 -0.81
CA ARG A 142 -15.44 1.52 0.02
C ARG A 142 -14.20 0.64 0.18
N THR A 143 -13.02 1.25 0.10
CA THR A 143 -11.74 0.59 0.39
C THR A 143 -11.01 1.27 1.55
N MET A 144 -9.94 0.65 2.03
CA MET A 144 -9.04 1.25 3.02
C MET A 144 -8.19 2.37 2.40
N TYR A 145 -7.79 3.32 3.24
CA TYR A 145 -6.77 4.31 2.88
C TYR A 145 -5.39 3.66 2.89
N GLU A 146 -4.70 3.72 1.76
CA GLU A 146 -3.37 3.15 1.57
C GLU A 146 -2.38 4.25 1.22
N CYS A 147 -1.12 4.04 1.62
CA CYS A 147 -0.04 4.91 1.19
C CYS A 147 0.60 4.33 -0.08
N VAL A 148 0.50 5.04 -1.19
CA VAL A 148 1.09 4.63 -2.47
C VAL A 148 2.36 5.43 -2.71
N ASP A 149 3.43 4.75 -3.13
CA ASP A 149 4.75 5.33 -3.30
C ASP A 149 4.74 6.58 -4.19
N LYS A 150 5.55 7.58 -3.83
CA LYS A 150 5.66 8.84 -4.57
C LYS A 150 6.18 8.63 -6.00
N ASP A 151 7.00 7.60 -6.21
CA ASP A 151 7.60 7.23 -7.50
C ASP A 151 7.01 5.87 -7.92
N PRO A 152 5.72 5.83 -8.32
CA PRO A 152 5.06 4.56 -8.60
C PRO A 152 5.64 3.89 -9.84
N GLU A 153 6.01 2.62 -9.70
CA GLU A 153 6.17 1.72 -10.82
C GLU A 153 4.80 1.44 -11.46
N SER A 154 4.80 1.13 -12.75
CA SER A 154 3.59 0.90 -13.53
C SER A 154 3.70 -0.38 -14.32
N VAL A 155 2.78 -1.31 -14.07
CA VAL A 155 2.63 -2.52 -14.88
C VAL A 155 1.52 -2.25 -15.89
N PRO A 156 1.73 -2.46 -17.21
CA PRO A 156 0.69 -2.24 -18.20
C PRO A 156 -0.65 -2.85 -17.76
N GLY A 157 -1.69 -2.02 -17.75
CA GLY A 157 -3.06 -2.44 -17.52
C GLY A 157 -3.54 -3.35 -18.65
N LEU A 158 -4.64 -4.07 -18.42
CA LEU A 158 -5.38 -4.65 -19.55
C LEU A 158 -6.24 -3.52 -20.11
N ASN A 159 -5.83 -2.95 -21.25
CA ASN A 159 -6.36 -1.75 -21.94
C ASN A 159 -7.86 -1.76 -22.34
N ALA A 160 -8.75 -2.44 -21.62
CA ALA A 160 -10.17 -2.43 -21.90
C ALA A 160 -10.95 -1.82 -20.72
N GLU A 161 -11.69 -0.75 -21.03
CA GLU A 161 -12.61 -0.08 -20.11
C GLU A 161 -13.67 -1.03 -19.51
N SER A 162 -13.86 -2.22 -20.09
CA SER A 162 -14.77 -3.28 -19.65
C SER A 162 -14.17 -4.30 -18.67
N ASN A 163 -12.90 -4.17 -18.27
CA ASN A 163 -12.28 -5.14 -17.36
C ASN A 163 -12.69 -4.95 -15.90
N PRO A 164 -12.86 -6.05 -15.13
CA PRO A 164 -13.12 -5.98 -13.70
C PRO A 164 -11.90 -5.35 -13.01
N ARG A 165 -12.07 -4.16 -12.40
CA ARG A 165 -10.98 -3.41 -11.74
C ARG A 165 -11.41 -2.78 -10.43
N SER A 166 -10.42 -2.51 -9.58
CA SER A 166 -10.48 -1.61 -8.43
C SER A 166 -9.59 -0.39 -8.72
N PHE A 167 -9.70 0.69 -7.95
CA PHE A 167 -8.91 1.89 -8.18
C PHE A 167 -8.16 2.35 -6.94
N PHE A 168 -6.98 2.92 -7.17
CA PHE A 168 -6.35 3.87 -6.28
C PHE A 168 -6.46 5.27 -6.89
N ASP A 169 -7.29 6.09 -6.25
CA ASP A 169 -7.49 7.50 -6.51
C ASP A 169 -6.95 8.31 -5.34
N VAL A 170 -6.41 9.49 -5.63
CA VAL A 170 -5.80 10.37 -4.63
C VAL A 170 -6.87 10.99 -3.73
N ASN A 171 -6.59 11.01 -2.43
CA ASN A 171 -7.52 11.62 -1.47
C ASN A 171 -7.26 13.12 -1.29
N GLU A 172 -8.33 13.89 -1.23
CA GLU A 172 -8.32 15.29 -0.79
C GLU A 172 -8.93 15.41 0.61
N ILE A 173 -8.63 16.52 1.30
CA ILE A 173 -9.22 16.82 2.60
C ILE A 173 -10.54 17.58 2.46
N TYR A 174 -11.55 17.18 3.21
CA TYR A 174 -12.82 17.90 3.27
C TYR A 174 -12.82 18.91 4.43
N CYS A 175 -12.80 20.20 4.13
CA CYS A 175 -12.65 21.30 5.11
C CYS A 175 -13.94 21.68 5.87
N ASN A 176 -14.77 20.70 6.24
CA ASN A 176 -15.98 20.89 7.03
C ASN A 176 -15.90 20.02 8.30
N GLY A 177 -15.12 20.48 9.28
CA GLY A 177 -14.78 19.75 10.50
C GLY A 177 -13.27 19.64 10.75
N PHE A 178 -12.46 19.78 9.69
CA PHE A 178 -11.02 20.00 9.78
C PHE A 178 -10.68 21.49 9.65
N SER A 179 -9.66 21.95 10.36
CA SER A 179 -9.14 23.31 10.19
C SER A 179 -8.34 23.42 8.90
N CYS A 180 -8.72 24.37 8.04
CA CYS A 180 -8.01 24.71 6.82
C CYS A 180 -7.75 26.22 6.84
N PRO A 181 -6.55 26.70 7.25
CA PRO A 181 -5.29 25.96 7.53
C PRO A 181 -5.28 25.14 8.85
N PRO A 182 -4.34 24.17 9.02
CA PRO A 182 -3.15 23.92 8.21
C PRO A 182 -3.35 23.02 6.98
N TYR A 183 -4.53 22.42 6.83
CA TYR A 183 -4.91 21.69 5.62
C TYR A 183 -5.33 22.65 4.50
N ASP A 184 -5.29 22.16 3.27
CA ASP A 184 -5.71 22.87 2.08
C ASP A 184 -6.65 21.96 1.29
N ALA A 185 -7.90 22.41 1.06
CA ALA A 185 -8.97 21.60 0.48
C ALA A 185 -8.66 21.18 -0.96
N GLU A 186 -7.84 21.96 -1.67
CA GLU A 186 -7.54 21.80 -3.09
C GLU A 186 -6.25 21.00 -3.33
N LYS A 187 -5.72 20.33 -2.30
CA LYS A 187 -4.46 19.59 -2.39
C LYS A 187 -4.63 18.12 -2.06
N GLU A 188 -3.97 17.30 -2.85
CA GLU A 188 -3.87 15.86 -2.65
C GLU A 188 -3.09 15.55 -1.37
N LEU A 189 -3.62 14.61 -0.60
CA LEU A 189 -3.03 14.19 0.66
C LEU A 189 -1.82 13.30 0.43
N THR A 190 -0.75 13.60 1.15
CA THR A 190 0.44 12.74 1.21
C THR A 190 0.32 11.71 2.33
N CYS A 191 1.26 10.78 2.41
CA CYS A 191 1.35 9.79 3.47
C CYS A 191 2.80 9.33 3.67
N ALA A 192 3.11 8.83 4.86
CA ALA A 192 4.39 8.19 5.16
C ALA A 192 4.16 6.90 5.94
N VAL A 193 4.79 5.80 5.51
CA VAL A 193 4.81 4.55 6.27
C VAL A 193 6.09 4.47 7.08
N CYS A 194 5.90 4.21 8.37
CA CYS A 194 6.90 4.35 9.41
C CYS A 194 6.98 3.07 10.24
N THR A 195 8.18 2.75 10.73
CA THR A 195 8.42 1.62 11.64
C THR A 195 9.18 2.05 12.89
N ARG A 196 9.04 1.28 13.97
CA ARG A 196 9.76 1.49 15.24
C ARG A 196 10.01 0.20 15.99
#